data_AF-A0A378R8V5-F1
#
_entry.id   AF-A0A378R8V5-F1
#
_cell.length_a   1.000
_cell.length_b   1.000
_cell.length_c   1.000
_cell.angle_alpha   90.00
_cell.angle_beta   90.00
_cell.angle_gamma   90.00
#
_symmetry.space_group_name_H-M   'P 1'
#
loop_
_entity.id
_entity.type
_entity.pdbx_description
1 polymer ?
#
loop_
_entity_poly.entity_id
_entity_poly.type
_entity_poly.pdbx_seq_one_letter_code
_entity_poly.pdbx_strand_id
1 'polypeptide(L)'
;MTTHPSPHCLSPLTVKTLQELAHERFAANRLTQAQFAQFRQELLSVFGMDFSGDFGVDCNQSDFSKNTTQDAWFLLGTDGCHLCEIAHSTLAQAKAVRTLPSVHSLDIAEIHTPELAELMIDTLGRSIPVLLTANALLCYPFGVMDILAQN
;
A
#
# COMPACT_ATOMS: atom_id res chain seq x y z
N MET A 1 31.36 -9.85 8.35
CA MET A 1 30.79 -8.50 8.24
C MET A 1 29.54 -8.62 7.42
N THR A 2 28.41 -8.74 8.11
CA THR A 2 27.08 -8.91 7.50
C THR A 2 26.67 -7.56 6.92
N THR A 3 26.64 -7.47 5.59
CA THR A 3 26.08 -6.34 4.88
C THR A 3 24.57 -6.35 5.16
N HIS A 4 24.12 -5.48 6.05
CA HIS A 4 22.72 -5.13 6.15
C HIS A 4 22.27 -4.62 4.77
N PRO A 5 21.15 -5.09 4.20
CA PRO A 5 20.59 -4.49 3.01
C PRO A 5 20.22 -3.04 3.37
N SER A 6 20.89 -2.08 2.74
CA SER A 6 20.63 -0.65 2.96
C SER A 6 19.16 -0.30 2.69
N PRO A 7 18.65 0.81 3.27
CA PRO A 7 17.33 1.39 2.96
C PRO A 7 17.21 1.97 1.52
N HIS A 8 17.96 1.42 0.55
CA HIS A 8 18.08 1.86 -0.84
C HIS A 8 16.93 1.41 -1.77
N CYS A 9 15.80 0.92 -1.26
CA CYS A 9 14.77 0.31 -2.11
C CYS A 9 13.66 1.28 -2.60
N LEU A 10 13.50 2.45 -1.96
CA LEU A 10 12.48 3.43 -2.34
C LEU A 10 13.09 4.59 -3.14
N SER A 11 12.42 4.98 -4.22
CA SER A 11 12.80 6.15 -4.99
C SER A 11 12.58 7.45 -4.20
N PRO A 12 13.28 8.54 -4.55
CA PRO A 12 13.03 9.85 -3.95
C PRO A 12 11.58 10.32 -4.07
N LEU A 13 10.91 9.92 -5.16
CA LEU A 13 9.48 10.19 -5.37
C LEU A 13 8.63 9.50 -4.31
N THR A 14 8.86 8.21 -4.05
CA THR A 14 8.11 7.44 -3.07
C THR A 14 8.33 7.94 -1.65
N VAL A 15 9.60 8.18 -1.28
CA VAL A 15 9.94 8.73 0.04
C VAL A 15 9.26 10.08 0.24
N LYS A 16 9.33 10.99 -0.75
CA LYS A 16 8.66 12.28 -0.68
C LYS A 16 7.14 12.15 -0.55
N THR A 17 6.54 11.25 -1.32
CA THR A 17 5.08 11.01 -1.29
C THR A 17 4.64 10.52 0.10
N LEU A 18 5.37 9.57 0.70
CA LEU A 18 5.10 9.09 2.05
C LEU A 18 5.22 10.21 3.09
N GLN A 19 6.27 11.03 3.00
CA GLN A 19 6.45 12.19 3.89
C GLN A 19 5.31 13.20 3.76
N GLU A 20 4.82 13.46 2.53
CA GLU A 20 3.66 14.33 2.33
C GLU A 20 2.37 13.71 2.89
N LEU A 21 2.18 12.39 2.78
CA LEU A 21 1.02 11.67 3.34
C LEU A 21 0.94 11.75 4.87
N ALA A 22 2.06 11.98 5.56
CA ALA A 22 2.10 12.21 7.00
C ALA A 22 1.33 13.48 7.43
N HIS A 23 1.14 14.42 6.52
CA HIS A 23 0.53 15.72 6.77
C HIS A 23 -0.71 15.97 5.91
N GLU A 24 -0.79 15.37 4.73
CA GLU A 24 -1.86 15.59 3.77
C GLU A 24 -2.33 14.27 3.15
N ARG A 25 -3.51 13.84 3.59
CA ARG A 25 -4.14 12.56 3.21
C ARG A 25 -4.46 12.39 1.72
N PHE A 26 -4.30 13.46 0.92
CA PHE A 26 -4.54 13.49 -0.52
C PHE A 26 -3.24 13.63 -1.34
N ALA A 27 -2.06 13.57 -0.71
CA ALA A 27 -0.80 13.83 -1.38
C ALA A 27 -0.57 12.96 -2.63
N ALA A 28 -0.97 11.68 -2.56
CA ALA A 28 -0.87 10.75 -3.68
C ALA A 28 -1.70 11.16 -4.91
N ASN A 29 -2.75 11.98 -4.76
CA ASN A 29 -3.60 12.43 -5.88
C ASN A 29 -2.87 13.39 -6.82
N ARG A 30 -1.71 13.94 -6.41
CA ARG A 30 -0.86 14.78 -7.27
C ARG A 30 0.02 13.98 -8.22
N LEU A 31 0.15 12.68 -8.01
CA LEU A 31 0.98 11.83 -8.84
C LEU A 31 0.32 11.61 -10.21
N THR A 32 1.12 11.66 -11.27
CA THR A 32 0.69 11.14 -12.57
C THR A 32 0.46 9.62 -12.48
N GLN A 33 -0.28 9.05 -13.42
CA GLN A 33 -0.56 7.61 -13.43
C GLN A 33 0.72 6.75 -13.39
N ALA A 34 1.76 7.12 -14.15
CA ALA A 34 3.03 6.42 -14.15
C ALA A 34 3.77 6.52 -12.80
N GLN A 35 3.74 7.71 -12.19
CA GLN A 35 4.31 7.94 -10.86
C GLN A 35 3.57 7.16 -9.78
N PHE A 36 2.24 7.12 -9.85
CA PHE A 36 1.43 6.35 -8.90
C PHE A 36 1.69 4.85 -9.04
N ALA A 37 1.80 4.34 -10.27
CA ALA A 37 2.13 2.93 -10.51
C ALA A 37 3.50 2.56 -9.90
N GLN A 38 4.52 3.40 -10.10
CA GLN A 38 5.83 3.24 -9.47
C GLN A 38 5.74 3.29 -7.94
N PHE A 39 5.09 4.32 -7.40
CA PHE A 39 4.87 4.48 -5.96
C PHE A 39 4.18 3.27 -5.34
N ARG A 40 3.12 2.78 -5.98
CA ARG A 40 2.37 1.58 -5.55
C ARG A 40 3.26 0.35 -5.53
N GLN A 41 4.04 0.12 -6.58
CA GLN A 41 4.95 -1.03 -6.66
C GLN A 41 6.00 -0.98 -5.55
N GLU A 42 6.64 0.17 -5.35
CA GLU A 42 7.64 0.36 -4.31
C GLU A 42 7.03 0.21 -2.91
N LEU A 43 5.85 0.79 -2.65
CA LEU A 43 5.15 0.64 -1.38
C LEU A 43 4.81 -0.83 -1.07
N LEU A 44 4.33 -1.59 -2.04
CA LEU A 44 4.00 -3.00 -1.84
C LEU A 44 5.24 -3.88 -1.64
N SER A 45 6.38 -3.51 -2.25
CA SER A 45 7.66 -4.20 -2.01
C SER A 45 8.14 -4.12 -0.56
N VAL A 46 7.74 -3.08 0.18
CA VAL A 46 8.03 -2.95 1.63
C VAL A 46 7.45 -4.11 2.43
N PHE A 47 6.31 -4.66 1.98
CA PHE A 47 5.62 -5.79 2.60
C PHE A 47 6.10 -7.14 2.04
N GLY A 48 7.23 -7.18 1.33
CA GLY A 48 7.76 -8.40 0.72
C GLY A 48 6.94 -8.91 -0.46
N MET A 49 6.11 -8.06 -1.07
CA MET A 49 5.40 -8.41 -2.29
C MET A 49 6.24 -8.05 -3.51
N ASP A 50 6.79 -9.06 -4.17
CA ASP A 50 7.61 -8.89 -5.36
C ASP A 50 6.76 -8.72 -6.63
N PHE A 51 6.98 -7.61 -7.34
CA PHE A 51 6.39 -7.33 -8.65
C PHE A 51 7.47 -7.46 -9.72
N SER A 52 7.82 -8.68 -10.11
CA SER A 52 8.86 -8.90 -11.12
C SER A 52 8.38 -8.62 -12.55
N GLY A 53 8.34 -7.34 -12.91
CA GLY A 53 8.61 -6.89 -14.28
C GLY A 53 10.09 -6.51 -14.39
N ASP A 54 10.93 -7.48 -14.77
CA ASP A 54 12.29 -7.34 -15.30
C ASP A 54 13.08 -6.05 -14.96
N PHE A 55 13.71 -6.02 -13.78
CA PHE A 55 15.00 -5.37 -13.55
C PHE A 55 15.68 -6.16 -12.42
N GLY A 56 16.57 -7.08 -12.81
CA GLY A 56 17.04 -8.15 -11.94
C GLY A 56 17.88 -7.68 -10.76
N VAL A 57 17.55 -8.20 -9.56
CA VAL A 57 18.49 -8.69 -8.53
C VAL A 57 17.76 -9.79 -7.74
N ASP A 58 18.43 -10.92 -7.48
CA ASP A 58 17.92 -12.14 -6.86
C ASP A 58 17.41 -11.98 -5.41
N CYS A 59 16.30 -12.64 -5.06
CA CYS A 59 16.30 -13.72 -4.04
C CYS A 59 14.97 -14.52 -3.97
N ASN A 60 14.99 -15.69 -4.63
CA ASN A 60 14.29 -16.95 -4.34
C ASN A 60 12.83 -16.97 -3.87
N GLN A 61 11.98 -17.34 -4.85
CA GLN A 61 10.73 -18.10 -4.77
C GLN A 61 9.61 -17.57 -3.87
N SER A 62 8.61 -16.96 -4.52
CA SER A 62 7.22 -17.33 -4.23
C SER A 62 6.36 -17.28 -5.50
N ASP A 63 5.52 -18.29 -5.61
CA ASP A 63 4.66 -18.64 -6.74
C ASP A 63 3.41 -17.75 -6.77
N PHE A 64 3.59 -16.42 -6.77
CA PHE A 64 2.46 -15.47 -6.85
C PHE A 64 2.28 -15.01 -8.29
N SER A 65 1.19 -15.49 -8.90
CA SER A 65 0.83 -15.22 -10.30
C SER A 65 0.88 -13.73 -10.62
N LYS A 66 1.73 -13.36 -11.61
CA LYS A 66 1.97 -11.99 -12.12
C LYS A 66 0.71 -11.19 -12.49
N ASN A 67 -0.45 -11.83 -12.61
CA ASN A 67 -1.69 -11.21 -13.08
C ASN A 67 -2.66 -10.80 -11.95
N THR A 68 -2.50 -11.33 -10.73
CA THR A 68 -3.45 -11.08 -9.63
C THR A 68 -3.20 -9.77 -8.88
N THR A 69 -1.97 -9.26 -8.92
CA THR A 69 -1.52 -8.16 -8.05
C THR A 69 -1.69 -6.77 -8.65
N GLN A 70 -1.88 -6.64 -9.98
CA GLN A 70 -2.16 -5.35 -10.61
C GLN A 70 -3.59 -4.87 -10.31
N ASP A 71 -4.55 -5.78 -10.32
CA ASP A 71 -5.96 -5.46 -10.09
C ASP A 71 -6.36 -5.59 -8.61
N ALA A 72 -5.56 -6.26 -7.78
CA ALA A 72 -5.82 -6.39 -6.35
C ALA A 72 -5.71 -5.05 -5.61
N TRP A 73 -6.56 -4.92 -4.59
CA TRP A 73 -6.52 -3.83 -3.63
C TRP A 73 -5.92 -4.30 -2.31
N PHE A 74 -5.33 -3.37 -1.58
CA PHE A 74 -4.66 -3.63 -0.32
C PHE A 74 -5.16 -2.68 0.76
N LEU A 75 -5.56 -3.21 1.90
CA LEU A 75 -5.91 -2.42 3.08
C LEU A 75 -4.73 -2.46 4.05
N LEU A 76 -4.00 -1.36 4.12
CA LEU A 76 -2.85 -1.19 5.01
C LEU A 76 -3.36 -0.73 6.38
N GLY A 77 -2.91 -1.40 7.42
CA GLY A 77 -3.37 -1.15 8.78
C GLY A 77 -2.47 -1.78 9.83
N THR A 78 -3.03 -1.98 11.01
CA THR A 78 -2.43 -2.77 12.09
C THR A 78 -3.48 -3.69 12.68
N ASP A 79 -3.07 -4.88 13.11
CA ASP A 79 -3.97 -5.79 13.82
C ASP A 79 -4.50 -5.17 15.11
N GLY A 80 -5.78 -5.43 15.40
CA GLY A 80 -6.48 -4.85 16.55
C GLY A 80 -6.89 -3.38 16.40
N CYS A 81 -6.71 -2.77 15.22
CA CYS A 81 -7.14 -1.40 14.97
C CYS A 81 -8.66 -1.32 14.68
N HIS A 82 -9.40 -0.66 15.57
CA HIS A 82 -10.85 -0.44 15.42
C HIS A 82 -11.21 0.28 14.11
N LEU A 83 -10.39 1.24 13.67
CA LEU A 83 -10.63 1.93 12.40
C LEU A 83 -10.48 0.99 11.19
N CYS A 84 -9.60 -0.02 11.28
CA CYS A 84 -9.46 -1.04 10.25
C CYS A 84 -10.72 -1.92 10.15
N GLU A 85 -11.36 -2.26 11.28
CA GLU A 85 -12.65 -2.96 11.30
C GLU A 85 -13.75 -2.15 10.59
N ILE A 86 -13.79 -0.84 10.84
CA ILE A 86 -14.72 0.08 10.16
C ILE A 86 -14.45 0.10 8.65
N ALA A 87 -13.18 0.18 8.22
CA ALA A 87 -12.83 0.12 6.81
C ALA A 87 -13.23 -1.22 6.16
N HIS A 88 -13.04 -2.35 6.84
CA HIS A 88 -13.53 -3.65 6.39
C HIS A 88 -15.05 -3.69 6.20
N SER A 89 -15.82 -3.14 7.15
CA SER A 89 -17.27 -3.01 7.03
C SER A 89 -17.67 -2.13 5.84
N THR A 90 -16.94 -1.02 5.65
CA THR A 90 -17.17 -0.09 4.53
C THR A 90 -16.88 -0.77 3.18
N LEU A 91 -15.81 -1.56 3.08
CA LEU A 91 -15.51 -2.39 1.91
C LEU A 91 -16.58 -3.46 1.66
N ALA A 92 -17.10 -4.11 2.70
CA ALA A 92 -18.18 -5.09 2.58
C ALA A 92 -19.46 -4.46 2.03
N GLN A 93 -19.80 -3.26 2.51
CA GLN A 93 -20.93 -2.48 1.98
C GLN A 93 -20.72 -2.10 0.51
N ALA A 94 -19.52 -1.65 0.13
CA ALA A 94 -19.22 -1.33 -1.26
C ALA A 94 -19.28 -2.59 -2.16
N LYS A 95 -18.82 -3.75 -1.68
CA LYS A 95 -18.94 -5.04 -2.39
C LYS A 95 -20.39 -5.48 -2.61
N ALA A 96 -21.30 -5.11 -1.70
CA ALA A 96 -22.72 -5.37 -1.87
C ALA A 96 -23.37 -4.52 -2.98
N VAL A 97 -22.77 -3.37 -3.32
CA VAL A 97 -23.24 -2.48 -4.39
C VAL A 97 -22.65 -2.85 -5.75
N ARG A 98 -21.36 -3.21 -5.80
CA ARG A 98 -20.65 -3.60 -7.03
C ARG A 98 -19.58 -4.62 -6.72
N THR A 99 -19.32 -5.53 -7.67
CA THR A 99 -18.13 -6.38 -7.63
C THR A 99 -16.88 -5.51 -7.51
N LEU A 100 -16.10 -5.73 -6.45
CA LEU A 100 -14.79 -5.11 -6.25
C LEU A 100 -13.69 -6.15 -6.48
N PRO A 101 -12.47 -5.72 -6.80
CA PRO A 101 -11.33 -6.62 -6.81
C PRO A 101 -11.09 -7.31 -5.46
N SER A 102 -10.21 -8.31 -5.47
CA SER A 102 -9.72 -8.94 -4.24
C SER A 102 -9.08 -7.87 -3.35
N VAL A 103 -9.37 -7.92 -2.05
CA VAL A 103 -8.81 -6.99 -1.07
C VAL A 103 -8.00 -7.81 -0.08
N HIS A 104 -6.72 -7.48 0.05
CA HIS A 104 -5.79 -8.12 0.98
C HIS A 104 -5.44 -7.16 2.11
N SER A 105 -5.42 -7.64 3.35
CA SER A 105 -4.94 -6.84 4.49
C SER A 105 -3.43 -6.94 4.56
N LEU A 106 -2.76 -5.83 4.82
CA LEU A 106 -1.32 -5.76 5.08
C LEU A 106 -1.10 -5.07 6.42
N ASP A 107 -0.45 -5.77 7.34
CA ASP A 107 -0.11 -5.22 8.64
C ASP A 107 1.25 -4.51 8.58
N ILE A 108 1.28 -3.23 8.93
CA ILE A 108 2.51 -2.44 9.04
C ILE A 108 3.45 -3.01 10.11
N ALA A 109 2.93 -3.66 11.15
CA ALA A 109 3.72 -4.31 12.19
C ALA A 109 4.45 -5.57 11.71
N GLU A 110 4.07 -6.14 10.56
CA GLU A 110 4.73 -7.31 9.97
C GLU A 110 5.93 -6.94 9.08
N ILE A 111 6.24 -5.65 8.88
CA ILE A 111 7.39 -5.22 8.10
C ILE A 111 8.70 -5.62 8.80
N HIS A 112 9.47 -6.50 8.17
CA HIS A 112 10.67 -7.08 8.77
C HIS A 112 11.92 -6.20 8.70
N THR A 113 11.93 -5.18 7.84
CA THR A 113 13.05 -4.24 7.71
C THR A 113 12.82 -3.06 8.66
N PRO A 114 13.61 -2.91 9.76
CA PRO A 114 13.34 -1.94 10.81
C PRO A 114 13.23 -0.49 10.30
N GLU A 115 14.10 -0.10 9.38
CA GLU A 115 14.14 1.27 8.83
C GLU A 115 12.89 1.58 7.98
N LEU A 116 12.38 0.58 7.25
CA LEU A 116 11.15 0.73 6.47
C LEU A 116 9.91 0.69 7.36
N ALA A 117 9.91 -0.15 8.40
CA ALA A 117 8.84 -0.19 9.38
C ALA A 117 8.68 1.17 10.09
N GLU A 118 9.79 1.76 10.54
CA GLU A 118 9.80 3.10 11.15
C GLU A 118 9.27 4.16 10.18
N LEU A 119 9.73 4.16 8.92
CA LEU A 119 9.23 5.06 7.89
C LEU A 119 7.71 4.90 7.67
N MET A 120 7.18 3.67 7.58
CA MET A 120 5.75 3.45 7.40
C MET A 120 4.94 3.90 8.63
N ILE A 121 5.43 3.66 9.83
CA ILE A 121 4.79 4.11 11.07
C ILE A 121 4.73 5.64 11.13
N ASP A 122 5.85 6.31 10.86
CA ASP A 122 5.93 7.78 10.92
C ASP A 122 5.07 8.46 9.84
N THR A 123 4.92 7.82 8.68
CA THR A 123 4.22 8.42 7.54
C THR A 123 2.75 8.03 7.44
N LEU A 124 2.44 6.73 7.55
CA LEU A 124 1.08 6.20 7.40
C LEU A 124 0.39 5.93 8.74
N GLY A 125 1.12 5.81 9.86
CA GLY A 125 0.54 5.42 11.16
C GLY A 125 -0.57 6.36 11.67
N ARG A 126 -0.59 7.62 11.22
CA ARG A 126 -1.66 8.59 11.53
C ARG A 126 -2.86 8.53 10.59
N SER A 127 -2.71 7.80 9.48
CA SER A 127 -3.66 7.74 8.37
C SER A 127 -4.26 6.34 8.17
N ILE A 128 -3.78 5.33 8.90
CA ILE A 128 -4.36 3.99 8.87
C ILE A 128 -5.82 3.99 9.38
N PRO A 129 -6.70 3.18 8.77
CA PRO A 129 -6.45 2.32 7.62
C PRO A 129 -6.27 3.11 6.31
N VAL A 130 -5.41 2.60 5.42
CA VAL A 130 -5.19 3.15 4.09
C VAL A 130 -5.58 2.12 3.04
N LEU A 131 -6.52 2.45 2.15
CA LEU A 131 -6.88 1.60 1.02
C LEU A 131 -6.03 1.96 -0.19
N LEU A 132 -5.17 1.04 -0.63
CA LEU A 132 -4.38 1.14 -1.84
C LEU A 132 -5.07 0.34 -2.97
N THR A 133 -5.47 1.03 -4.02
CA THR A 133 -6.08 0.44 -5.23
C THR A 133 -5.08 0.43 -6.39
N ALA A 134 -5.53 0.11 -7.60
CA ALA A 134 -4.69 0.17 -8.80
C ALA A 134 -4.27 1.60 -9.17
N ASN A 135 -5.10 2.60 -8.85
CA ASN A 135 -4.97 3.98 -9.33
C ASN A 135 -5.06 5.06 -8.25
N ALA A 136 -5.40 4.70 -7.00
CA ALA A 136 -5.53 5.65 -5.90
C ALA A 136 -5.10 5.06 -4.57
N LEU A 137 -4.69 5.95 -3.66
CA LEU A 137 -4.45 5.67 -2.26
C LEU A 137 -5.44 6.51 -1.43
N LEU A 138 -6.33 5.83 -0.70
CA LEU A 138 -7.34 6.46 0.15
C LEU A 138 -6.92 6.32 1.62
N CYS A 139 -6.45 7.41 2.21
CA CYS A 139 -6.22 7.49 3.65
C CYS A 139 -7.54 7.72 4.39
N TYR A 140 -7.72 7.07 5.54
CA TYR A 140 -8.89 7.31 6.40
C TYR A 140 -9.04 8.81 6.75
N PRO A 141 -10.27 9.35 6.84
CA PRO A 141 -11.55 8.70 6.59
C PRO A 141 -11.90 8.60 5.09
N PHE A 142 -12.46 7.45 4.70
CA PHE A 142 -13.11 7.21 3.41
C PHE A 142 -14.41 6.42 3.62
N GLY A 143 -15.39 6.63 2.75
CA GLY A 143 -16.70 5.97 2.79
C GLY A 143 -16.96 5.09 1.56
N VAL A 144 -18.16 4.50 1.51
CA VAL A 144 -18.60 3.63 0.41
C VAL A 144 -18.49 4.34 -0.95
N MET A 145 -18.86 5.61 -1.04
CA MET A 145 -18.81 6.37 -2.29
C MET A 145 -17.37 6.61 -2.78
N ASP A 146 -16.43 6.85 -1.87
CA ASP A 146 -15.01 7.00 -2.22
C ASP A 146 -14.47 5.69 -2.80
N ILE A 147 -14.87 4.55 -2.23
CA ILE A 147 -14.48 3.21 -2.71
C ILE A 147 -15.10 2.91 -4.08
N LEU A 148 -16.38 3.21 -4.27
CA LEU A 148 -17.08 2.96 -5.53
C LEU A 148 -16.58 3.84 -6.68
N ALA A 149 -15.97 4.98 -6.37
CA ALA A 149 -15.33 5.84 -7.36
C ALA A 149 -14.01 5.27 -7.90
N GLN A 150 -13.44 4.24 -7.26
CA GLN A 150 -12.21 3.60 -7.72
C GLN A 150 -12.51 2.59 -8.83
N ASN A 151 -11.67 2.56 -9.86
CA ASN A 151 -11.74 1.62 -10.97
C ASN A 151 -10.67 0.54 -10.84
#